data_AF-A0A521FSU7-F1
#
_entry.id   AF-A0A521FSU7-F1
#
_cell.length_a   1.000
_cell.length_b   1.000
_cell.length_c   1.000
_cell.angle_alpha   90.00
_cell.angle_beta   90.00
_cell.angle_gamma   90.00
#
_symmetry.space_group_name_H-M   'P 1'
#
loop_
_entity.id
_entity.type
_entity.pdbx_description
1 polymer ?
#
loop_
_entity_poly.entity_id
_entity_poly.type
_entity_poly.pdbx_seq_one_letter_code
_entity_poly.pdbx_strand_id
1 'polypeptide(L)'
;MKLKRTLRLMWLSACILLLNTFGVLAQDNYNTEVPKDIIILCSTNNYNRALKVAKQAASHLHKKLDLRHLKPHKEFGLTMSESDCAEFGYPCYFARGDGNAFNDSYISIEYSDAYKGFAKGYYIVVAAITNVKSASLKKQLLAINKVYPDAYAKRTYIWFGCMH
;
A
#
# COMPACT_ATOMS: atom_id res chain seq x y z
N MET A 1 -49.09 5.62 -59.70
CA MET A 1 -49.33 6.25 -58.40
C MET A 1 -49.49 5.18 -57.32
N LYS A 2 -48.40 4.81 -56.62
CA LYS A 2 -48.37 3.94 -55.43
C LYS A 2 -46.91 3.84 -54.98
N LEU A 3 -46.53 4.43 -53.85
CA LEU A 3 -45.61 3.87 -52.84
C LEU A 3 -45.30 4.92 -51.76
N LYS A 4 -46.11 5.01 -50.71
CA LYS A 4 -45.71 5.65 -49.43
C LYS A 4 -46.44 4.96 -48.30
N ARG A 5 -45.89 3.85 -47.78
CA ARG A 5 -46.40 3.22 -46.55
C ARG A 5 -45.42 2.22 -45.93
N THR A 6 -44.16 2.61 -45.76
CA THR A 6 -43.18 1.82 -44.99
C THR A 6 -42.15 2.74 -44.33
N LEU A 7 -42.59 3.70 -43.53
CA LEU A 7 -41.65 4.56 -42.80
C LEU A 7 -42.22 4.99 -41.44
N ARG A 8 -42.72 4.04 -40.65
CA ARG A 8 -43.14 4.31 -39.25
C ARG A 8 -42.82 3.20 -38.25
N LEU A 9 -42.02 2.20 -38.62
CA LEU A 9 -41.67 1.07 -37.75
C LEU A 9 -40.16 0.86 -37.55
N MET A 10 -39.35 1.92 -37.69
CA MET A 10 -37.90 1.86 -37.47
C MET A 10 -37.40 2.85 -36.41
N TRP A 11 -38.28 3.37 -35.56
CA TRP A 11 -37.94 4.37 -34.53
C TRP A 11 -38.27 3.92 -33.09
N LEU A 12 -38.41 2.61 -32.85
CA LEU A 12 -38.53 2.06 -31.48
C LEU A 12 -37.52 0.97 -31.12
N SER A 13 -36.68 0.51 -32.06
CA SER A 13 -35.65 -0.51 -31.77
C SER A 13 -34.26 0.06 -31.48
N ALA A 14 -34.06 1.38 -31.59
CA ALA A 14 -32.74 1.99 -31.40
C ALA A 14 -32.40 2.32 -29.92
N CYS A 15 -33.37 2.33 -29.01
CA CYS A 15 -33.13 2.73 -27.61
C CYS A 15 -32.73 1.59 -26.66
N ILE A 16 -32.80 0.32 -27.07
CA ILE A 16 -32.52 -0.83 -26.17
C ILE A 16 -31.06 -1.31 -26.24
N LEU A 17 -30.29 -0.88 -27.24
CA LEU A 17 -28.91 -1.35 -27.45
C LEU A 17 -27.82 -0.52 -26.74
N LEU A 18 -28.17 0.53 -25.98
CA LEU A 18 -27.21 1.43 -25.34
C LEU A 18 -27.03 1.23 -23.81
N LEU A 19 -27.64 0.20 -23.22
CA LEU A 19 -27.59 0.00 -21.76
C LEU A 19 -26.64 -1.13 -21.28
N ASN A 20 -25.92 -1.81 -22.18
CA ASN A 20 -25.14 -3.00 -21.80
C ASN A 20 -23.60 -2.86 -21.81
N THR A 21 -23.03 -1.66 -21.96
CA THR A 21 -21.56 -1.50 -22.05
C THR A 21 -20.87 -0.99 -20.77
N PHE A 22 -21.58 -0.83 -19.65
CA PHE A 22 -20.99 -0.34 -18.39
C PHE A 22 -20.58 -1.45 -17.40
N GLY A 23 -20.25 -2.65 -17.90
CA GLY A 23 -20.03 -3.84 -17.05
C GLY A 23 -18.61 -4.42 -17.02
N VAL A 24 -17.58 -3.75 -17.55
CA VAL A 24 -16.23 -4.36 -17.63
C VAL A 24 -15.14 -3.36 -17.24
N LEU A 25 -14.97 -3.10 -15.94
CA LEU A 25 -13.71 -2.60 -15.35
C LEU A 25 -13.70 -2.91 -13.84
N ALA A 26 -13.54 -4.18 -13.44
CA ALA A 26 -13.30 -4.54 -12.04
C ALA A 26 -12.70 -5.95 -11.86
N GLN A 27 -11.79 -6.38 -12.73
CA GLN A 27 -10.89 -7.49 -12.38
C GLN A 27 -9.66 -6.86 -11.73
N ASP A 28 -9.67 -6.73 -10.40
CA ASP A 28 -8.42 -6.54 -9.68
C ASP A 28 -7.53 -7.73 -9.99
N ASN A 29 -6.37 -7.47 -10.61
CA ASN A 29 -5.40 -8.51 -10.92
C ASN A 29 -4.83 -9.06 -9.60
N TYR A 30 -5.46 -10.11 -9.06
CA TYR A 30 -4.96 -10.87 -7.93
C TYR A 30 -3.63 -11.56 -8.28
N ASN A 31 -2.70 -11.68 -7.34
CA ASN A 31 -1.30 -12.07 -7.54
C ASN A 31 -0.51 -11.08 -8.41
N THR A 32 -0.54 -9.80 -8.05
CA THR A 32 0.22 -8.74 -8.74
C THR A 32 0.87 -7.74 -7.79
N GLU A 33 1.88 -7.03 -8.28
CA GLU A 33 2.44 -5.86 -7.63
C GLU A 33 1.56 -4.62 -7.89
N VAL A 34 0.98 -4.04 -6.84
CA VAL A 34 0.20 -2.80 -6.96
C VAL A 34 0.99 -1.60 -6.43
N PRO A 35 0.96 -0.45 -7.13
CA PRO A 35 1.73 0.71 -6.72
C PRO A 35 1.09 1.39 -5.50
N LYS A 36 1.91 1.77 -4.54
CA LYS A 36 1.51 2.47 -3.31
C LYS A 36 2.47 3.59 -2.98
N ASP A 37 1.97 4.64 -2.34
CA ASP A 37 2.82 5.69 -1.77
C ASP A 37 2.83 5.50 -0.24
N ILE A 38 4.04 5.38 0.32
CA ILE A 38 4.24 5.21 1.76
C ILE A 38 4.86 6.48 2.36
N ILE A 39 4.42 6.86 3.57
CA ILE A 39 4.96 8.02 4.28
C ILE A 39 6.03 7.55 5.27
N ILE A 40 7.25 8.06 5.11
CA ILE A 40 8.43 7.69 5.89
C ILE A 40 8.85 8.87 6.76
N LEU A 41 9.07 8.61 8.05
CA LEU A 41 9.49 9.63 9.03
C LEU A 41 11.01 9.64 9.25
N CYS A 42 11.65 8.48 9.10
CA CYS A 42 13.07 8.30 9.33
C CYS A 42 13.57 7.08 8.57
N SER A 43 14.80 7.16 8.06
CA SER A 43 15.54 6.05 7.45
C SER A 43 16.91 5.96 8.13
N THR A 44 17.27 4.79 8.67
CA THR A 44 18.55 4.60 9.37
C THR A 44 18.97 3.14 9.35
N ASN A 45 20.27 2.87 9.34
CA ASN A 45 20.83 1.53 9.49
C ASN A 45 20.87 1.03 10.95
N ASN A 46 20.38 1.83 11.92
CA ASN A 46 20.39 1.49 13.34
C ASN A 46 18.96 1.24 13.84
N TYR A 47 18.63 -0.02 14.14
CA TYR A 47 17.29 -0.40 14.61
C TYR A 47 16.87 0.33 15.89
N ASN A 48 17.78 0.50 16.87
CA ASN A 48 17.45 1.18 18.12
C ASN A 48 17.07 2.64 17.89
N ARG A 49 17.73 3.31 16.92
CA ARG A 49 17.34 4.66 16.49
C ARG A 49 15.96 4.65 15.83
N ALA A 50 15.69 3.72 14.91
CA ALA A 50 14.36 3.58 14.29
C ALA A 50 13.27 3.33 15.34
N LEU A 51 13.53 2.48 16.33
CA LEU A 51 12.60 2.16 17.42
C LEU A 51 12.32 3.36 18.32
N LYS A 52 13.33 4.14 18.67
CA LYS A 52 13.15 5.39 19.42
C LYS A 52 12.25 6.35 18.65
N VAL A 53 12.53 6.57 17.37
CA VAL A 53 11.73 7.45 16.50
C VAL A 53 10.29 6.93 16.36
N ALA A 54 10.10 5.63 16.14
CA ALA A 54 8.77 5.03 16.01
C ALA A 54 7.92 5.21 17.27
N LYS A 55 8.49 4.99 18.46
CA LYS A 55 7.80 5.22 19.74
C LYS A 55 7.42 6.70 19.94
N GLN A 56 8.34 7.61 19.65
CA GLN A 56 8.07 9.05 19.71
C GLN A 56 6.99 9.46 18.72
N ALA A 57 7.04 8.97 17.49
CA ALA A 57 6.08 9.27 16.44
C ALA A 57 4.67 8.77 16.79
N ALA A 58 4.56 7.56 17.34
CA ALA A 58 3.28 7.02 17.79
C ALA A 58 2.63 7.93 18.85
N SER A 59 3.43 8.44 19.80
CA SER A 59 2.97 9.38 20.82
C SER A 59 2.59 10.73 20.24
N HIS A 60 3.50 11.40 19.51
CA HIS A 60 3.29 12.76 19.02
C HIS A 60 2.21 12.87 17.92
N LEU A 61 2.03 11.82 17.12
CA LEU A 61 1.02 11.78 16.06
C LEU A 61 -0.28 11.11 16.52
N HIS A 62 -0.35 10.65 17.77
CA HIS A 62 -1.49 9.90 18.32
C HIS A 62 -1.91 8.71 17.44
N LYS A 63 -0.91 7.94 17.00
CA LYS A 63 -1.09 6.77 16.12
C LYS A 63 -0.75 5.49 16.86
N LYS A 64 -1.44 4.40 16.52
CA LYS A 64 -1.07 3.05 16.98
C LYS A 64 0.40 2.77 16.62
N LEU A 65 1.18 2.30 17.58
CA LEU A 65 2.47 1.66 17.32
C LEU A 65 2.22 0.17 17.09
N ASP A 66 2.57 -0.32 15.91
CA ASP A 66 2.46 -1.73 15.55
C ASP A 66 3.76 -2.18 14.88
N LEU A 67 4.57 -2.91 15.63
CA LEU A 67 5.86 -3.43 15.16
C LEU A 67 5.72 -4.80 14.49
N ARG A 68 4.49 -5.31 14.31
CA ARG A 68 4.18 -6.57 13.61
C ARG A 68 4.98 -7.79 14.08
N HIS A 69 5.35 -7.77 15.37
CA HIS A 69 6.22 -8.77 16.03
C HIS A 69 7.59 -8.97 15.35
N LEU A 70 8.02 -8.01 14.52
CA LEU A 70 9.28 -8.05 13.79
C LEU A 70 10.44 -7.79 14.75
N LYS A 71 11.51 -8.57 14.57
CA LYS A 71 12.76 -8.43 15.32
C LYS A 71 13.92 -8.19 14.36
N PRO A 72 14.97 -7.46 14.78
CA PRO A 72 16.19 -7.31 14.00
C PRO A 72 16.80 -8.66 13.69
N HIS A 73 17.21 -8.85 12.44
CA HIS A 73 18.01 -9.99 12.00
C HIS A 73 19.28 -9.49 11.32
N LYS A 74 20.43 -10.10 11.64
CA LYS A 74 21.74 -9.61 11.19
C LYS A 74 21.87 -9.59 9.66
N GLU A 75 21.30 -10.59 8.99
CA GLU A 75 21.45 -10.77 7.53
C GLU A 75 20.26 -10.22 6.73
N PHE A 76 19.04 -10.27 7.28
CA PHE A 76 17.80 -9.95 6.57
C PHE A 76 17.20 -8.61 7.01
N GLY A 77 17.86 -7.91 7.95
CA GLY A 77 17.38 -6.67 8.54
C GLY A 77 16.29 -6.88 9.59
N LEU A 78 15.15 -7.44 9.17
CA LEU A 78 14.03 -7.82 10.03
C LEU A 78 13.59 -9.26 9.73
N THR A 79 13.06 -9.94 10.74
CA THR A 79 12.39 -11.24 10.61
C THR A 79 11.21 -11.31 11.57
N MET A 80 10.21 -12.13 11.22
CA MET A 80 9.19 -12.59 12.15
C MET A 80 9.76 -13.67 13.09
N SER A 81 8.96 -14.15 14.05
CA SER A 81 9.34 -15.26 14.91
C SER A 81 9.41 -16.58 14.14
N GLU A 82 10.12 -17.58 14.65
CA GLU A 82 10.15 -18.93 14.04
C GLU A 82 8.75 -19.52 13.88
N SER A 83 7.86 -19.33 14.86
CA SER A 83 6.47 -19.79 14.78
C SER A 83 5.68 -19.08 13.69
N ASP A 84 5.90 -17.79 13.49
CA ASP A 84 5.25 -17.03 12.41
C ASP A 84 5.80 -17.41 11.03
N CYS A 85 7.02 -17.97 10.98
CA CYS A 85 7.69 -18.42 9.75
C CYS A 85 7.50 -19.90 9.44
N ALA A 86 6.73 -20.66 10.22
CA ALA A 86 6.68 -22.12 10.12
C ALA A 86 6.32 -22.63 8.70
N GLU A 87 5.47 -21.90 7.97
CA GLU A 87 5.03 -22.27 6.62
C GLU A 87 5.92 -21.72 5.50
N PHE A 88 6.78 -20.74 5.79
CA PHE A 88 7.56 -19.99 4.79
C PHE A 88 9.08 -20.22 4.90
N GLY A 89 9.53 -20.87 5.97
CA GLY A 89 10.94 -21.05 6.31
C GLY A 89 11.50 -19.87 7.09
N TYR A 90 12.28 -20.17 8.13
CA TYR A 90 12.96 -19.14 8.94
C TYR A 90 14.35 -18.83 8.38
N PRO A 91 14.77 -17.55 8.30
CA PRO A 91 14.01 -16.35 8.62
C PRO A 91 13.01 -15.95 7.52
N CYS A 92 11.89 -15.33 7.91
CA CYS A 92 10.88 -14.81 6.98
C CYS A 92 10.51 -13.36 7.31
N TYR A 93 10.22 -12.58 6.27
CA TYR A 93 9.76 -11.20 6.40
C TYR A 93 8.86 -10.83 5.23
N PHE A 94 7.70 -10.23 5.56
CA PHE A 94 6.75 -9.72 4.59
C PHE A 94 6.60 -8.21 4.76
N ALA A 95 6.72 -7.47 3.66
CA ALA A 95 6.59 -6.03 3.71
C ALA A 95 5.19 -5.66 4.21
N ARG A 96 5.07 -4.52 4.89
CA ARG A 96 3.77 -4.04 5.31
C ARG A 96 2.86 -3.85 4.10
N GLY A 97 1.69 -4.48 4.17
CA GLY A 97 0.70 -4.44 3.11
C GLY A 97 0.73 -5.65 2.18
N ASP A 98 1.80 -6.46 2.17
CA ASP A 98 1.84 -7.66 1.32
C ASP A 98 0.65 -8.60 1.61
N GLY A 99 0.15 -9.24 0.56
CA GLY A 99 -1.00 -10.12 0.57
C GLY A 99 -2.29 -9.39 0.19
N ASN A 100 -2.58 -8.26 0.83
CA ASN A 100 -3.85 -7.54 0.64
C ASN A 100 -3.71 -6.13 0.05
N ALA A 101 -2.48 -5.61 -0.03
CA ALA A 101 -2.16 -4.23 -0.40
C ALA A 101 -3.03 -3.16 0.28
N PHE A 102 -3.36 -3.37 1.55
CA PHE A 102 -4.22 -2.46 2.28
C PHE A 102 -3.58 -1.09 2.48
N ASN A 103 -4.42 -0.07 2.45
CA ASN A 103 -4.04 1.25 2.95
C ASN A 103 -4.26 1.27 4.46
N ASP A 104 -3.30 1.80 5.18
CA ASP A 104 -3.32 1.82 6.64
C ASP A 104 -2.53 3.03 7.17
N SER A 105 -2.71 3.32 8.46
CA SER A 105 -2.26 4.59 9.03
C SER A 105 -1.76 4.43 10.48
N TYR A 106 -0.82 3.49 10.68
CA TYR A 106 -0.15 3.24 11.96
C TYR A 106 1.37 3.38 11.83
N ILE A 107 2.07 3.52 12.96
CA ILE A 107 3.53 3.59 13.00
C ILE A 107 4.11 2.18 13.07
N SER A 108 5.01 1.86 12.14
CA SER A 108 5.79 0.61 12.09
C SER A 108 7.27 0.90 11.80
N ILE A 109 8.10 -0.11 12.03
CA ILE A 109 9.46 -0.16 11.52
C ILE A 109 9.48 -1.26 10.47
N GLU A 110 9.90 -0.90 9.27
CA GLU A 110 10.00 -1.82 8.15
C GLU A 110 11.44 -1.83 7.63
N TYR A 111 11.81 -2.85 6.87
CA TYR A 111 13.15 -2.94 6.28
C TYR A 111 13.08 -2.59 4.80
N SER A 112 13.93 -1.64 4.39
CA SER A 112 13.90 -1.05 3.04
C SER A 112 14.08 -2.07 1.92
N ASP A 113 14.67 -3.23 2.22
CA ASP A 113 15.03 -4.22 1.21
C ASP A 113 13.83 -4.89 0.60
N ALA A 114 12.72 -4.99 1.34
CA ALA A 114 11.47 -5.52 0.80
C ALA A 114 10.70 -4.52 -0.08
N TYR A 115 11.12 -3.25 -0.14
CA TYR A 115 10.45 -2.23 -0.94
C TYR A 115 11.20 -1.95 -2.25
N LYS A 116 10.51 -2.14 -3.38
CA LYS A 116 11.05 -1.85 -4.71
C LYS A 116 11.32 -0.35 -4.88
N GLY A 117 12.49 -0.01 -5.43
CA GLY A 117 12.94 1.37 -5.63
C GLY A 117 13.51 2.07 -4.37
N PHE A 118 13.64 1.35 -3.26
CA PHE A 118 14.21 1.89 -2.03
C PHE A 118 15.72 1.62 -1.98
N ALA A 119 16.45 2.53 -1.32
CA ALA A 119 17.84 2.26 -0.99
C ALA A 119 17.88 1.11 0.01
N LYS A 120 18.77 0.14 -0.20
CA LYS A 120 18.87 -1.08 0.61
C LYS A 120 19.65 -0.82 1.91
N GLY A 121 19.44 -1.64 2.94
CA GLY A 121 20.19 -1.61 4.20
C GLY A 121 19.63 -0.69 5.29
N TYR A 122 18.38 -0.25 5.20
CA TYR A 122 17.79 0.71 6.13
C TYR A 122 16.55 0.19 6.84
N TYR A 123 16.48 0.42 8.14
CA TYR A 123 15.24 0.46 8.88
C TYR A 123 14.52 1.78 8.59
N ILE A 124 13.28 1.69 8.12
CA ILE A 124 12.44 2.83 7.81
C ILE A 124 11.28 2.90 8.79
N VAL A 125 10.98 4.09 9.31
CA VAL A 125 9.81 4.33 10.16
C VAL A 125 8.65 4.76 9.27
N VAL A 126 7.68 3.88 9.08
CA VAL A 126 6.54 4.09 8.18
C VAL A 126 5.33 4.54 8.98
N ALA A 127 4.70 5.64 8.56
CA ALA A 127 3.54 6.23 9.24
C ALA A 127 2.20 5.95 8.56
N ALA A 128 2.23 5.65 7.25
CA ALA A 128 1.05 5.32 6.47
C ALA A 128 1.42 4.65 5.14
N ILE A 129 0.50 3.82 4.63
CA ILE A 129 0.48 3.33 3.25
C ILE A 129 -0.82 3.83 2.61
N THR A 130 -0.71 4.39 1.41
CA THR A 130 -1.84 4.99 0.71
C THR A 130 -1.84 4.64 -0.77
N ASN A 131 -2.99 4.82 -1.41
CA ASN A 131 -3.05 4.83 -2.87
C ASN A 131 -2.21 5.97 -3.42
N VAL A 132 -1.60 5.70 -4.57
CA VAL A 132 -0.78 6.63 -5.35
C VAL A 132 -1.44 8.00 -5.51
N LYS A 133 -0.70 9.06 -5.16
CA LYS A 133 -1.10 10.49 -5.34
C LYS A 133 -2.50 10.79 -4.80
N SER A 134 -2.97 10.06 -3.80
CA SER A 134 -4.32 10.22 -3.27
C SER A 134 -4.48 11.50 -2.45
N ALA A 135 -5.71 12.00 -2.36
CA ALA A 135 -6.04 13.10 -1.43
C ALA A 135 -5.69 12.73 0.03
N SER A 136 -5.83 11.45 0.38
CA SER A 136 -5.43 10.90 1.68
C SER A 136 -3.92 11.07 1.93
N LEU A 137 -3.07 10.73 0.95
CA LEU A 137 -1.62 10.95 1.04
C LEU A 137 -1.29 12.41 1.34
N LYS A 138 -1.84 13.34 0.54
CA LYS A 138 -1.58 14.78 0.68
C LYS A 138 -2.01 15.27 2.07
N LYS A 139 -3.21 14.89 2.52
CA LYS A 139 -3.73 15.27 3.84
C LYS A 139 -2.86 14.73 4.98
N GLN A 140 -2.49 13.45 4.93
CA GLN A 140 -1.69 12.82 5.97
C GLN A 140 -0.28 13.38 6.02
N LEU A 141 0.40 13.53 4.87
CA LEU A 141 1.75 14.09 4.81
C LEU A 141 1.79 15.53 5.33
N LEU A 142 0.81 16.38 4.95
CA LEU A 142 0.71 17.74 5.48
C LEU A 142 0.53 17.78 6.99
N ALA A 143 -0.26 16.88 7.57
CA ALA A 143 -0.43 16.80 9.02
C ALA A 143 0.84 16.31 9.72
N ILE A 144 1.49 15.27 9.17
CA ILE A 144 2.73 14.71 9.69
C ILE A 144 3.87 15.72 9.63
N ASN A 145 4.02 16.48 8.55
CA ASN A 145 5.10 17.44 8.36
C ASN A 145 5.07 18.61 9.36
N LYS A 146 3.94 18.86 10.03
CA LYS A 146 3.88 19.82 11.15
C LYS A 146 4.69 19.38 12.37
N VAL A 147 4.89 18.07 12.53
CA VAL A 147 5.59 17.45 13.68
C VAL A 147 6.93 16.85 13.24
N TYR A 148 6.98 16.31 12.02
CA TYR A 148 8.16 15.68 11.40
C TYR A 148 8.44 16.35 10.04
N PRO A 149 9.09 17.53 10.00
CA PRO A 149 9.27 18.30 8.77
C PRO A 149 10.02 17.57 7.64
N ASP A 150 10.91 16.66 8.00
CA ASP A 150 11.71 15.85 7.06
C ASP A 150 10.96 14.60 6.56
N ALA A 151 9.72 14.36 7.03
CA ALA A 151 8.93 13.25 6.55
C ALA A 151 8.59 13.42 5.07
N TYR A 152 8.60 12.31 4.34
CA TYR A 152 8.37 12.32 2.90
C TYR A 152 7.54 11.11 2.48
N ALA A 153 6.86 11.26 1.34
CA ALA A 153 6.21 10.14 0.67
C ALA A 153 7.15 9.54 -0.38
N LYS A 154 7.19 8.20 -0.48
CA LYS A 154 7.93 7.50 -1.54
C LYS A 154 7.07 6.41 -2.15
N ARG A 155 7.12 6.31 -3.47
CA ARG A 155 6.43 5.26 -4.23
C ARG A 155 7.17 3.94 -4.11
N THR A 156 6.39 2.87 -3.94
CA THR A 156 6.84 1.49 -4.04
C THR A 156 5.74 0.62 -4.64
N TYR A 157 5.97 -0.68 -4.66
CA TYR A 157 5.03 -1.70 -5.11
C TYR A 157 4.83 -2.71 -3.98
N ILE A 158 3.59 -3.11 -3.75
CA ILE A 158 3.20 -4.03 -2.68
C ILE A 158 2.49 -5.22 -3.33
N TRP A 159 2.76 -6.43 -2.85
CA TRP A 159 2.13 -7.63 -3.37
C TRP A 159 0.65 -7.69 -2.96
N PHE A 160 -0.23 -7.88 -3.94
CA PHE A 160 -1.66 -8.16 -3.74
C PHE A 160 -1.95 -9.56 -4.28
N GLY A 161 -2.15 -10.53 -3.40
CA GLY A 161 -2.26 -11.94 -3.77
C GLY A 161 -2.06 -12.90 -2.61
N CYS A 162 -2.02 -14.20 -2.90
CA CYS A 162 -1.61 -15.18 -1.89
C CYS A 162 -0.14 -14.98 -1.53
N MET A 163 0.19 -15.11 -0.25
CA MET A 163 1.58 -15.27 0.20
C MET A 163 1.89 -16.77 0.08
N HIS A 164 2.85 -17.14 -0.77
CA HIS A 164 3.22 -18.54 -1.03
C HIS A 164 4.74 -18.69 -1.18
#